data_AF-A0A5C8NV99-F1
#
_entry.id   AF-A0A5C8NV99-F1
#
_cell.length_a   1.000
_cell.length_b   1.000
_cell.length_c   1.000
_cell.angle_alpha   90.00
_cell.angle_beta   90.00
_cell.angle_gamma   90.00
#
_symmetry.space_group_name_H-M   'P 1'
#
loop_
_entity.id
_entity.type
_entity.pdbx_description
1 polymer ?
#
loop_
_entity_poly.entity_id
_entity_poly.type
_entity_poly.pdbx_seq_one_letter_code
_entity_poly.pdbx_strand_id
1 'polypeptide(L)'
;MNKRKTRLLFISIICGTMLIVLFISVNQGKVRIGFGEKEQIELGVGNYNAIANGIKGEYAIIAISGNGNVFIKGERKQELSLDDALYIDVQNRAPQVLNQVLYEEGEKVEIHKEDIVIVEGDESFKIRLIKR
;
A
#
# COMPACT_ATOMS: atom_id res chain seq x y z
N MET A 1 -38.62 -31.24 32.37
CA MET A 1 -38.56 -30.11 31.42
C MET A 1 -39.12 -30.57 30.07
N ASN A 2 -40.17 -29.91 29.56
CA ASN A 2 -41.03 -30.45 28.49
C ASN A 2 -40.32 -30.41 27.12
N LYS A 3 -40.20 -31.54 26.40
CA LYS A 3 -39.45 -31.64 25.11
C LYS A 3 -39.86 -30.58 24.08
N ARG A 4 -41.11 -30.10 24.11
CA ARG A 4 -41.61 -29.00 23.27
C ARG A 4 -41.01 -27.64 23.63
N LYS A 5 -40.81 -27.34 24.91
CA LYS A 5 -40.20 -26.08 25.37
C LYS A 5 -38.71 -26.02 25.00
N THR A 6 -38.02 -27.16 25.08
CA THR A 6 -36.62 -27.27 24.65
C THR A 6 -36.47 -27.04 23.14
N ARG A 7 -37.37 -27.61 22.31
CA ARG A 7 -37.36 -27.38 20.85
C ARG A 7 -37.65 -25.92 20.47
N LEU A 8 -38.58 -25.26 21.17
CA LEU A 8 -38.88 -23.84 20.94
C LEU A 8 -37.71 -22.93 21.33
N LEU A 9 -37.00 -23.25 22.41
CA LEU A 9 -35.77 -22.55 22.81
C LEU A 9 -34.65 -22.73 21.77
N PHE A 10 -34.47 -23.91 21.20
CA PHE A 10 -33.49 -24.13 20.14
C PHE A 10 -33.81 -23.34 18.86
N ILE A 11 -35.10 -23.30 18.46
CA ILE A 11 -35.53 -22.55 17.28
C ILE A 11 -35.32 -21.04 17.48
N SER A 12 -35.58 -20.51 18.69
CA SER A 12 -35.36 -19.09 18.98
C SER A 12 -33.88 -18.72 18.96
N ILE A 13 -33.00 -19.61 19.43
CA ILE A 13 -31.54 -19.40 19.37
C ILE A 13 -31.06 -19.37 17.91
N ILE A 14 -31.54 -20.29 17.07
CA ILE A 14 -31.17 -20.34 15.65
C ILE A 14 -31.64 -19.06 14.93
N CYS A 15 -32.89 -18.64 15.11
CA CYS A 15 -33.39 -17.39 14.53
C CYS A 15 -32.59 -16.16 15.03
N GLY A 16 -32.23 -16.12 16.31
CA GLY A 16 -31.41 -15.06 16.88
C GLY A 16 -30.02 -14.99 16.23
N THR A 17 -29.35 -16.13 16.08
CA THR A 17 -28.04 -16.19 15.41
C THR A 17 -28.11 -15.79 13.93
N MET A 18 -29.18 -16.20 13.23
CA MET A 18 -29.39 -15.84 11.82
C MET A 18 -29.61 -14.33 11.66
N LEU A 19 -30.36 -13.69 12.55
CA LEU A 19 -30.56 -12.25 12.56
C LEU A 19 -29.29 -11.48 12.89
N ILE A 20 -28.44 -11.99 13.80
CA ILE A 20 -27.13 -11.39 14.11
C ILE A 20 -26.20 -11.48 12.91
N VAL A 21 -26.14 -12.61 12.20
CA VAL A 21 -25.34 -12.75 10.97
C VAL A 21 -25.85 -11.82 9.87
N LEU A 22 -27.16 -11.70 9.70
CA LEU A 22 -27.77 -10.78 8.73
C LEU A 22 -27.50 -9.31 9.10
N PHE A 23 -27.57 -8.97 10.39
CA PHE A 23 -27.23 -7.63 10.88
C PHE A 23 -25.75 -7.31 10.67
N ILE A 24 -24.85 -8.27 10.92
CA ILE A 24 -23.42 -8.12 10.61
C ILE A 24 -23.25 -7.89 9.11
N SER A 25 -23.86 -8.71 8.23
CA SER A 25 -23.78 -8.57 6.77
C SER A 25 -24.34 -7.24 6.25
N VAL A 26 -25.45 -6.75 6.77
CA VAL A 26 -26.05 -5.47 6.35
C VAL A 26 -25.25 -4.26 6.89
N ASN A 27 -24.62 -4.40 8.07
CA ASN A 27 -23.68 -3.41 8.60
C ASN A 27 -22.23 -3.57 8.08
N GLN A 28 -21.96 -4.46 7.12
CA GLN A 28 -20.65 -4.47 6.41
C GLN A 28 -20.44 -3.23 5.52
N GLY A 29 -21.31 -2.23 5.60
CA GLY A 29 -21.09 -0.90 5.02
C GLY A 29 -19.99 -0.06 5.68
N LYS A 30 -19.40 -0.44 6.82
CA LYS A 30 -18.23 0.26 7.41
C LYS A 30 -17.31 -0.65 8.22
N VAL A 31 -17.11 -1.89 7.79
CA VAL A 31 -15.85 -2.55 8.15
C VAL A 31 -14.81 -1.91 7.24
N ARG A 32 -14.05 -0.93 7.75
CA ARG A 32 -12.73 -0.61 7.20
C ARG A 32 -11.86 -1.85 7.43
N ILE A 33 -12.08 -2.88 6.63
CA ILE A 33 -11.02 -3.78 6.27
C ILE A 33 -10.12 -2.87 5.45
N GLY A 34 -9.08 -2.34 6.09
CA GLY A 34 -8.02 -1.66 5.38
C GLY A 34 -7.24 -2.68 4.55
N PHE A 35 -7.89 -3.30 3.57
CA PHE A 35 -7.27 -3.49 2.27
C PHE A 35 -7.19 -2.10 1.64
N GLY A 36 -6.42 -1.20 2.26
CA GLY A 36 -5.89 -0.11 1.48
C GLY A 36 -5.01 -0.80 0.45
N GLU A 37 -5.37 -0.70 -0.82
CA GLU A 37 -4.31 -0.54 -1.81
C GLU A 37 -3.44 0.58 -1.26
N LYS A 38 -2.37 0.22 -0.53
CA LYS A 38 -1.35 1.18 -0.11
C LYS A 38 -0.98 1.88 -1.41
N GLU A 39 -1.28 3.18 -1.54
CA GLU A 39 -1.05 3.94 -2.78
C GLU A 39 0.40 3.68 -3.20
N GLN A 40 0.54 2.83 -4.21
CA GLN A 40 1.80 2.39 -4.76
C GLN A 40 1.85 2.88 -6.17
N ILE A 41 2.90 3.63 -6.48
CA ILE A 41 3.10 4.17 -7.81
C ILE A 41 4.43 3.61 -8.31
N GLU A 42 4.39 2.90 -9.42
CA GLU A 42 5.59 2.43 -10.09
C GLU A 42 5.93 3.39 -11.23
N LEU A 43 7.19 3.80 -11.28
CA LEU A 43 7.72 4.70 -12.29
C LEU A 43 8.92 4.03 -12.95
N GLY A 44 8.94 4.04 -14.28
CA GLY A 44 10.13 3.72 -15.05
C GLY A 44 11.00 4.95 -15.23
N VAL A 45 12.03 4.83 -16.06
CA VAL A 45 12.82 5.97 -16.53
C VAL A 45 11.90 7.01 -17.20
N GLY A 46 12.00 8.27 -16.78
CA GLY A 46 11.15 9.34 -17.29
C GLY A 46 11.07 10.57 -16.39
N ASN A 47 10.25 11.54 -16.81
CA ASN A 47 9.97 12.77 -16.09
C ASN A 47 8.48 12.83 -15.73
N TYR A 48 8.18 12.94 -14.44
CA TYR A 48 6.83 12.86 -13.90
C TYR A 48 6.49 14.12 -13.11
N ASN A 49 5.53 14.90 -13.62
CA ASN A 49 4.95 15.99 -12.83
C ASN A 49 4.07 15.42 -11.70
N ALA A 50 4.31 15.87 -10.47
CA ALA A 50 3.65 15.35 -9.28
C ALA A 50 2.12 15.50 -9.30
N ILE A 51 1.58 16.68 -9.63
CA ILE A 51 0.12 16.88 -9.78
C ILE A 51 -0.45 15.97 -10.86
N ALA A 52 0.14 15.98 -12.06
CA ALA A 52 -0.41 15.28 -13.22
C ALA A 52 -0.44 13.75 -13.03
N ASN A 53 0.52 13.23 -12.28
CA ASN A 53 0.65 11.79 -12.01
C ASN A 53 0.10 11.39 -10.64
N GLY A 54 -0.49 12.32 -9.87
CA GLY A 54 -1.03 12.04 -8.54
C GLY A 54 0.03 11.65 -7.49
N ILE A 55 1.29 12.01 -7.71
CA ILE A 55 2.43 11.69 -6.84
C ILE A 55 2.61 12.86 -5.87
N LYS A 56 1.85 12.89 -4.76
CA LYS A 56 1.98 13.96 -3.75
C LYS A 56 1.87 13.42 -2.32
N GLY A 57 2.73 13.92 -1.45
CA GLY A 57 2.84 13.55 -0.05
C GLY A 57 4.14 12.81 0.27
N GLU A 58 4.16 12.16 1.43
CA GLU A 58 5.31 11.40 1.91
C GLU A 58 5.31 9.98 1.35
N TYR A 59 6.45 9.56 0.81
CA TYR A 59 6.64 8.23 0.25
C TYR A 59 7.98 7.64 0.72
N ALA A 60 8.05 6.31 0.74
CA ALA A 60 9.32 5.62 0.59
C ALA A 60 9.60 5.40 -0.90
N ILE A 61 10.80 5.76 -1.38
CA ILE A 61 11.24 5.47 -2.75
C ILE A 61 12.20 4.28 -2.74
N ILE A 62 11.87 3.24 -3.49
CA ILE A 62 12.67 2.03 -3.62
C ILE A 62 12.90 1.71 -5.10
N ALA A 63 14.11 1.32 -5.48
CA ALA A 63 14.33 0.68 -6.77
C ALA A 63 13.89 -0.79 -6.71
N ILE A 64 13.00 -1.16 -7.62
CA ILE A 64 12.45 -2.52 -7.72
C ILE A 64 13.06 -3.33 -8.85
N SER A 65 13.87 -2.67 -9.69
CA SER A 65 14.68 -3.32 -10.73
C SER A 65 15.78 -2.36 -11.19
N GLY A 66 17.00 -2.86 -11.30
CA GLY A 66 18.14 -2.14 -11.87
C GLY A 66 18.70 -1.06 -10.95
N ASN A 67 19.63 -0.28 -11.51
CA ASN A 67 20.33 0.81 -10.81
C ASN A 67 20.06 2.14 -11.51
N GLY A 68 19.95 3.21 -10.72
CA GLY A 68 19.71 4.52 -11.28
C GLY A 68 19.59 5.61 -10.22
N ASN A 69 19.23 6.80 -10.67
CA ASN A 69 19.07 7.97 -9.85
C ASN A 69 17.65 8.52 -9.95
N VAL A 70 17.16 9.06 -8.84
CA VAL A 70 15.89 9.77 -8.76
C VAL A 70 16.15 11.18 -8.32
N PHE A 71 15.67 12.16 -9.09
CA PHE A 71 15.75 13.57 -8.77
C PHE A 71 14.35 14.10 -8.50
N ILE A 72 14.15 14.71 -7.35
CA ILE A 72 12.94 15.47 -7.04
C ILE A 72 13.31 16.94 -7.25
N LYS A 73 12.79 17.54 -8.32
CA LYS A 73 13.04 18.93 -8.69
C LYS A 73 11.81 19.78 -8.38
N GLY A 74 11.94 20.63 -7.38
CA GLY A 74 10.97 21.67 -7.02
C GLY A 74 11.60 22.70 -6.10
N GLU A 75 10.87 23.12 -5.05
CA GLU A 75 11.43 24.03 -4.02
C GLU A 75 12.60 23.38 -3.26
N ARG A 76 12.48 22.08 -2.98
CA ARG A 76 13.56 21.25 -2.44
C ARG A 76 14.10 20.37 -3.56
N LYS A 77 15.42 20.37 -3.71
CA LYS A 77 16.12 19.47 -4.63
C LYS A 77 16.65 18.29 -3.83
N GLN A 78 16.22 17.10 -4.20
CA GLN A 78 16.73 15.85 -3.63
C GLN A 78 17.23 14.96 -4.77
N GLU A 79 18.36 14.30 -4.56
CA GLU A 79 18.95 13.34 -5.48
C GLU A 79 19.21 12.07 -4.70
N LEU A 80 18.70 10.96 -5.20
CA LEU A 80 18.81 9.64 -4.60
C LEU A 80 19.44 8.70 -5.61
N SER A 81 20.53 8.04 -5.23
CA SER A 81 21.08 6.93 -6.00
C SER A 81 20.55 5.62 -5.41
N LEU A 82 19.89 4.82 -6.24
CA LEU A 82 19.15 3.64 -5.81
C LEU A 82 19.58 2.40 -6.62
N ASP A 83 19.63 1.27 -5.93
CA ASP A 83 19.78 -0.07 -6.49
C ASP A 83 18.65 -1.00 -5.98
N ASP A 84 18.47 -2.13 -6.65
CA ASP A 84 17.43 -3.10 -6.31
C ASP A 84 17.83 -4.08 -5.18
N ALA A 85 18.96 -3.87 -4.50
CA ALA A 85 19.45 -4.79 -3.47
C ALA A 85 18.50 -4.87 -2.27
N LEU A 86 17.98 -3.72 -1.80
CA LEU A 86 16.99 -3.69 -0.73
C LEU A 86 15.71 -4.43 -1.13
N TYR A 87 15.24 -4.23 -2.37
CA TYR A 87 14.05 -4.91 -2.86
C TYR A 87 14.24 -6.43 -2.89
N ILE A 88 15.36 -6.91 -3.44
CA ILE A 88 15.71 -8.33 -3.53
C ILE A 88 15.84 -8.94 -2.13
N ASP A 89 16.54 -8.28 -1.20
CA ASP A 89 16.69 -8.73 0.18
C ASP A 89 15.33 -8.92 0.87
N VAL A 90 14.48 -7.88 0.84
CA VAL A 90 13.18 -7.90 1.51
C VAL A 90 12.25 -8.92 0.86
N GLN A 91 12.28 -9.05 -0.47
CA GLN A 91 11.51 -10.05 -1.20
C GLN A 91 11.88 -11.48 -0.77
N ASN A 92 13.16 -11.74 -0.49
CA ASN A 92 13.63 -13.05 -0.04
C ASN A 92 13.29 -13.32 1.43
N ARG A 93 13.49 -12.36 2.33
CA ARG A 93 13.31 -12.59 3.77
C ARG A 93 11.87 -12.40 4.28
N ALA A 94 11.08 -11.54 3.64
CA ALA A 94 9.78 -11.12 4.16
C ALA A 94 8.72 -10.85 3.06
N PRO A 95 8.48 -11.78 2.11
CA PRO A 95 7.59 -11.54 0.98
C PRO A 95 6.14 -11.22 1.39
N GLN A 96 5.66 -11.78 2.51
CA GLN A 96 4.30 -11.59 3.02
C GLN A 96 4.00 -10.15 3.46
N VAL A 97 5.03 -9.40 3.86
CA VAL A 97 4.94 -8.03 4.38
C VAL A 97 5.83 -7.06 3.61
N LEU A 98 6.21 -7.42 2.38
CA LEU A 98 7.18 -6.74 1.53
C LEU A 98 7.03 -5.22 1.58
N ASN A 99 5.87 -4.68 1.19
CA ASN A 99 5.65 -3.24 1.13
C ASN A 99 5.66 -2.54 2.50
N GLN A 100 5.37 -3.24 3.59
CA GLN A 100 5.49 -2.66 4.92
C GLN A 100 6.97 -2.49 5.29
N VAL A 101 7.77 -3.53 5.05
CA VAL A 101 9.21 -3.50 5.33
C VAL A 101 9.91 -2.51 4.42
N LEU A 102 9.60 -2.51 3.12
CA LEU A 102 10.11 -1.53 2.15
C LEU A 102 9.73 -0.09 2.50
N TYR A 103 8.54 0.13 3.07
CA TYR A 103 8.22 1.44 3.59
C TYR A 103 9.17 1.79 4.74
N GLU A 104 9.27 0.97 5.79
CA GLU A 104 10.07 1.31 6.98
C GLU A 104 11.57 1.45 6.70
N GLU A 105 12.13 0.64 5.80
CA GLU A 105 13.58 0.62 5.51
C GLU A 105 13.97 1.48 4.30
N GLY A 106 13.00 1.93 3.51
CA GLY A 106 13.22 2.73 2.32
C GLY A 106 13.48 4.21 2.58
N GLU A 107 14.17 4.85 1.62
CA GLU A 107 14.48 6.27 1.70
C GLU A 107 13.19 7.11 1.65
N LYS A 108 13.04 8.01 2.63
CA LYS A 108 11.85 8.84 2.79
C LYS A 108 11.97 10.14 2.03
N VAL A 109 10.93 10.45 1.29
CA VAL A 109 10.82 11.71 0.56
C VAL A 109 9.46 12.35 0.77
N GLU A 110 9.44 13.68 0.71
CA GLU A 110 8.22 14.47 0.66
C GLU A 110 8.12 15.08 -0.75
N ILE A 111 7.08 14.70 -1.50
CA ILE A 111 6.84 15.19 -2.86
C ILE A 111 5.69 16.20 -2.83
N HIS A 112 5.98 17.43 -3.22
CA HIS A 112 5.02 18.51 -3.31
C HIS A 112 4.33 18.52 -4.67
N LYS A 113 3.18 19.18 -4.74
CA LYS A 113 2.33 19.24 -5.93
C LYS A 113 3.07 19.76 -7.18
N GLU A 114 3.92 20.76 -7.01
CA GLU A 114 4.64 21.40 -8.12
C GLU A 114 5.95 20.69 -8.48
N ASP A 115 6.32 19.63 -7.76
CA ASP A 115 7.58 18.93 -7.97
C ASP A 115 7.55 18.10 -9.28
N ILE A 116 8.73 17.91 -9.86
CA ILE A 116 8.98 16.99 -10.96
C ILE A 116 9.88 15.88 -10.44
N VAL A 117 9.40 14.64 -10.49
CA VAL A 117 10.18 13.44 -10.22
C VAL A 117 10.82 12.98 -11.51
N ILE A 118 12.14 12.93 -11.54
CA ILE A 118 12.92 12.49 -12.68
C ILE A 118 13.59 11.18 -12.29
N VAL A 119 13.36 10.14 -13.09
CA VAL A 119 13.93 8.82 -12.90
C VAL A 119 14.88 8.58 -14.07
N GLU A 120 16.17 8.44 -13.77
CA GLU A 120 17.24 8.20 -14.73
C GLU A 120 17.97 6.92 -14.37
N GLY A 121 18.35 6.11 -15.36
CA GLY A 121 19.03 4.84 -15.12
C GLY A 121 19.01 3.98 -16.38
N ASP A 122 19.35 2.72 -16.21
CA ASP A 122 19.27 1.74 -17.30
C ASP A 122 17.82 1.55 -17.79
N GLU A 123 17.63 0.99 -18.97
CA GLU A 123 16.29 0.83 -19.58
C GLU A 123 15.34 -0.01 -18.71
N SER A 124 15.88 -0.93 -17.90
CA SER A 124 15.12 -1.73 -16.95
C SER A 124 14.87 -1.05 -15.61
N PHE A 125 15.46 0.13 -15.37
CA PHE A 125 15.38 0.80 -14.07
C PHE A 125 13.95 1.21 -13.75
N LYS A 126 13.48 0.77 -12.59
CA LYS A 126 12.14 1.06 -12.09
C LYS A 126 12.17 1.33 -10.60
N ILE A 127 11.38 2.32 -10.19
CA ILE A 127 11.17 2.64 -8.79
C ILE A 127 9.72 2.39 -8.39
N ARG A 128 9.50 2.16 -7.10
CA ARG A 128 8.19 2.13 -6.47
C ARG A 128 8.14 3.18 -5.37
N LEU A 129 7.12 4.01 -5.42
CA LEU A 129 6.74 4.95 -4.39
C LEU A 129 5.71 4.27 -3.49
N ILE A 130 6.00 4.14 -2.21
CA ILE A 130 5.13 3.46 -1.24
C ILE A 130 4.64 4.48 -0.22
N LYS A 131 3.32 4.63 -0.12
CA LYS A 131 2.66 5.45 0.89
C LYS A 131 2.15 4.60 2.06
N ARG A 132 2.02 5.22 3.23
CA ARG A 132 1.41 4.60 4.41
C ARG A 132 -0.12 4.69 4.39
#